data_AF-A0A1F8ADJ3-F1
#
_entry.id   AF-A0A1F8ADJ3-F1
#
_cell.length_a   1.000
_cell.length_b   1.000
_cell.length_c   1.000
_cell.angle_alpha   90.00
_cell.angle_beta   90.00
_cell.angle_gamma   90.00
#
_symmetry.space_group_name_H-M   'P 1'
#
loop_
_entity.id
_entity.type
_entity.pdbx_description
1 polymer ?
#
loop_
_entity_poly.entity_id
_entity_poly.type
_entity_poly.pdbx_seq_one_letter_code
_entity_poly.pdbx_strand_id
1 'polypeptide(L)'
;MGLKPQTGCQRLATNGDCALLLPCRHWSLLNRPAQLNGWYRLFLIPGDAHCGANALQPNAPWPETTFPTLIDWVEKGIEPKTLNSTVRSPGEQQQNCGWPLRPYFTNNGTKLECVNDQKSLDSWQYDLDAFQMLIL
;
A
#
# COMPACT_ATOMS: atom_id res chain seq x y z
N MET A 1 5.41 -29.43 -4.13
CA MET A 1 4.49 -28.27 -4.13
C MET A 1 3.58 -28.39 -2.93
N GLY A 2 3.92 -27.73 -1.83
CA GLY A 2 3.09 -27.71 -0.63
C GLY A 2 2.31 -26.41 -0.58
N LEU A 3 1.03 -26.45 -0.95
CA LEU A 3 0.10 -25.36 -0.66
C LEU A 3 -0.10 -25.34 0.86
N LYS A 4 0.45 -24.34 1.55
CA LYS A 4 0.03 -24.05 2.92
C LYS A 4 -1.44 -23.64 2.82
N PRO A 5 -2.38 -24.32 3.49
CA PRO A 5 -3.73 -23.81 3.60
C PRO A 5 -3.62 -22.54 4.44
N GLN A 6 -3.90 -21.39 3.84
CA GLN A 6 -3.99 -20.11 4.55
C GLN A 6 -5.33 -20.15 5.32
N THR A 7 -5.39 -20.89 6.43
CA THR A 7 -6.61 -21.12 7.24
C THR A 7 -7.05 -19.89 8.04
N GLY A 8 -6.72 -18.68 7.60
CA GLY A 8 -7.02 -17.42 8.29
C GLY A 8 -7.52 -16.37 7.31
N CYS A 9 -8.28 -15.39 7.81
CA CYS A 9 -8.80 -14.29 7.00
C CYS A 9 -7.68 -13.46 6.37
N GLN A 10 -7.80 -13.17 5.08
CA GLN A 10 -6.94 -12.20 4.39
C GLN A 10 -7.57 -10.80 4.45
N ARG A 11 -6.74 -9.78 4.61
CA ARG A 11 -7.12 -8.37 4.57
C ARG A 11 -6.20 -7.60 3.62
N LEU A 12 -6.81 -6.95 2.63
CA LEU A 12 -6.15 -6.00 1.75
C LEU A 12 -6.60 -4.59 2.13
N ALA A 13 -5.65 -3.72 2.43
CA ALA A 13 -5.87 -2.32 2.78
C ALA A 13 -5.14 -1.42 1.80
N THR A 14 -5.79 -0.32 1.42
CA THR A 14 -5.18 0.77 0.65
C THR A 14 -5.26 2.06 1.45
N ASN A 15 -4.29 2.94 1.26
CA ASN A 15 -4.36 4.30 1.78
C ASN A 15 -3.77 5.26 0.75
N GLY A 16 -4.56 6.25 0.34
CA GLY A 16 -4.08 7.37 -0.46
C GLY A 16 -3.13 8.25 0.35
N ASP A 17 -2.22 8.94 -0.33
CA ASP A 17 -1.29 9.91 0.27
C ASP A 17 -1.87 10.60 1.50
N CYS A 18 -1.25 10.37 2.66
CA CYS A 18 -1.70 10.77 4.00
C CYS A 18 -2.90 11.69 3.98
N ALA A 19 -4.07 11.09 3.74
CA ALA A 19 -5.30 11.86 3.68
C ALA A 19 -5.37 12.61 5.00
N LEU A 20 -5.46 13.93 4.97
CA LEU A 20 -5.34 14.81 6.15
C LEU A 20 -6.26 14.39 7.32
N LEU A 21 -7.28 13.57 7.04
CA LEU A 21 -8.25 13.01 7.98
C LEU A 21 -7.78 11.73 8.70
N LEU A 22 -6.92 10.91 8.08
CA LEU A 22 -6.37 9.70 8.67
C LEU A 22 -4.85 9.68 8.44
N PRO A 23 -4.05 10.09 9.44
CA PRO A 23 -2.61 10.16 9.27
C PRO A 23 -2.06 8.79 8.89
N CYS A 24 -1.12 8.75 7.95
CA CYS A 24 -0.44 7.50 7.59
C CYS A 24 0.15 6.78 8.81
N ARG A 25 0.47 7.52 9.89
CA ARG A 25 0.89 6.97 11.18
C ARG A 25 -0.05 5.88 11.70
N HIS A 26 -1.37 6.08 11.63
CA HIS A 26 -2.34 5.10 12.11
C HIS A 26 -2.19 3.75 11.40
N TRP A 27 -1.90 3.78 10.10
CA TRP A 27 -1.71 2.57 9.28
C TRP A 27 -0.26 2.05 9.33
N SER A 28 0.73 2.90 9.62
CA SER A 28 2.13 2.51 9.81
C SER A 28 2.44 1.99 11.22
N LEU A 29 1.51 2.08 12.19
CA LEU A 29 1.57 1.37 13.49
C LEU A 29 1.71 -0.16 13.35
N LEU A 30 1.55 -0.68 12.14
CA LEU A 30 2.00 -2.00 11.73
C LEU A 30 3.54 -2.04 11.64
N ASN A 31 4.22 -1.82 12.78
CA ASN A 31 5.69 -1.80 12.94
C ASN A 31 6.35 -3.18 12.74
N ARG A 32 5.59 -4.17 12.27
CA ARG A 32 6.04 -5.53 12.00
C ARG A 32 5.42 -6.05 10.69
N PRO A 33 5.66 -5.40 9.54
CA PRO A 33 5.05 -5.82 8.28
C PRO A 33 5.39 -7.28 7.92
N ALA A 34 6.58 -7.76 8.29
CA ALA A 34 6.97 -9.16 8.10
C ALA A 34 6.05 -10.17 8.84
N GLN A 35 5.45 -9.78 9.96
CA GLN A 35 4.54 -10.62 10.74
C GLN A 35 3.10 -10.57 10.23
N LEU A 36 2.76 -9.51 9.50
CA LEU A 36 1.41 -9.22 9.03
C LEU A 36 1.19 -9.63 7.59
N ASN A 37 2.21 -9.50 6.73
CA ASN A 37 2.12 -9.67 5.27
C ASN A 37 1.59 -11.04 4.80
N GLY A 38 1.60 -12.06 5.66
CA GLY A 38 0.99 -13.36 5.38
C GLY A 38 -0.54 -13.38 5.36
N TRP A 39 -1.20 -12.42 6.03
CA TRP A 39 -2.67 -12.34 6.13
C TRP A 39 -3.22 -10.91 6.05
N TYR A 40 -2.38 -9.89 6.18
CA TYR A 40 -2.72 -8.48 6.07
C TYR A 40 -1.72 -7.78 5.16
N ARG A 41 -2.20 -7.07 4.14
CA ARG A 41 -1.35 -6.27 3.24
C ARG A 41 -1.85 -4.85 3.13
N LEU A 42 -0.91 -3.91 3.25
CA LEU A 42 -1.13 -2.48 3.03
C LEU A 42 -0.45 -2.06 1.72
N PHE A 43 -1.19 -1.34 0.88
CA PHE A 43 -0.67 -0.66 -0.29
C PHE A 43 -0.86 0.84 -0.12
N LEU A 44 0.23 1.59 -0.16
CA LEU A 44 0.16 3.05 -0.21
C LEU A 44 -0.04 3.46 -1.67
N ILE A 45 -1.00 4.35 -1.91
CA ILE A 45 -1.35 4.82 -3.25
C ILE A 45 -0.92 6.28 -3.40
N PRO A 46 0.22 6.54 -4.07
CA PRO A 46 0.70 7.89 -4.27
C PRO A 46 -0.28 8.72 -5.09
N GLY A 47 -0.55 9.91 -4.61
CA GLY A 47 -1.38 10.92 -5.25
C GLY A 47 -2.88 10.79 -5.01
N ASP A 48 -3.36 9.69 -4.43
CA ASP A 48 -4.79 9.53 -4.12
C ASP A 48 -5.25 10.37 -2.94
N ALA A 49 -6.54 10.72 -2.93
CA ALA A 49 -7.21 11.41 -1.84
C ALA A 49 -7.91 10.41 -0.90
N HIS A 50 -8.72 10.93 0.04
CA HIS A 50 -9.50 10.09 0.93
C HIS A 50 -10.55 9.29 0.14
N CYS A 51 -10.31 7.99 -0.03
CA CYS A 51 -11.20 7.05 -0.69
C CYS A 51 -11.57 7.41 -2.15
N GLY A 52 -10.73 8.20 -2.83
CA GLY A 52 -10.97 8.57 -4.22
C GLY A 52 -9.77 9.21 -4.89
N ALA A 53 -9.83 9.31 -6.22
CA ALA A 53 -8.82 10.01 -7.00
C ALA A 53 -8.71 11.49 -6.60
N ASN A 54 -7.50 12.04 -6.68
CA ASN A 54 -7.23 13.43 -6.35
C ASN A 54 -7.26 14.32 -7.59
N ALA A 55 -8.16 15.30 -7.62
CA ALA A 55 -8.25 16.25 -8.74
C ALA A 55 -6.98 17.12 -8.90
N LEU A 56 -6.20 17.32 -7.84
CA LEU A 56 -4.92 18.05 -7.88
C LEU A 56 -3.77 17.19 -8.39
N GLN A 57 -3.96 15.86 -8.48
CA GLN A 57 -2.99 14.92 -9.03
C GLN A 57 -3.68 14.04 -10.09
N PRO A 58 -4.09 14.60 -11.24
CA PRO A 58 -4.89 13.89 -12.24
C PRO A 58 -4.18 12.70 -12.88
N ASN A 59 -2.86 12.61 -12.74
CA ASN A 59 -2.02 11.53 -13.23
C ASN A 59 -1.70 10.47 -12.15
N ALA A 60 -2.30 10.59 -10.94
CA ALA A 60 -2.17 9.58 -9.91
C ALA A 60 -2.90 8.29 -10.33
N PRO A 61 -2.32 7.11 -10.07
CA PRO A 61 -2.94 5.85 -10.43
C PRO A 61 -3.96 5.41 -9.37
N TRP A 62 -5.14 4.94 -9.79
CA TRP A 62 -6.20 4.48 -8.90
C TRP A 62 -6.35 2.94 -8.93
N PRO A 63 -6.41 2.25 -7.78
CA PRO A 63 -6.46 0.79 -7.71
C PRO A 63 -7.88 0.24 -7.91
N GLU A 64 -8.30 0.08 -9.17
CA GLU A 64 -9.64 -0.41 -9.54
C GLU A 64 -9.85 -1.91 -9.26
N THR A 65 -8.77 -2.67 -9.10
CA THR A 65 -8.79 -4.15 -9.06
C THR A 65 -8.55 -4.74 -7.67
N THR A 66 -8.74 -3.95 -6.60
CA THR A 66 -8.55 -4.41 -5.20
C THR A 66 -9.41 -5.62 -4.83
N PHE A 67 -10.69 -5.61 -5.22
CA PHE A 67 -11.61 -6.70 -4.89
C PHE A 67 -11.29 -8.02 -5.62
N PRO A 68 -11.08 -8.03 -6.95
CA PRO A 68 -10.55 -9.22 -7.64
C PRO A 68 -9.23 -9.74 -7.06
N THR A 69 -8.31 -8.82 -6.70
CA THR A 69 -7.02 -9.19 -6.09
C THR A 69 -7.21 -9.89 -4.74
N LEU A 70 -8.17 -9.43 -3.93
CA LEU A 70 -8.49 -10.08 -2.67
C LEU A 70 -9.10 -11.47 -2.88
N ILE A 71 -9.99 -11.63 -3.87
CA ILE A 71 -10.57 -12.93 -4.25
C ILE A 71 -9.45 -13.90 -4.65
N ASP A 72 -8.53 -13.50 -5.51
CA ASP A 72 -7.42 -14.34 -5.93
C ASP A 72 -6.51 -14.75 -4.76
N TRP A 73 -6.33 -13.86 -3.78
CA TRP A 73 -5.58 -14.19 -2.58
C TRP A 73 -6.31 -15.21 -1.69
N VAL A 74 -7.60 -14.99 -1.44
CA VAL A 74 -8.42 -15.84 -0.56
C VAL A 74 -8.66 -17.22 -1.18
N GLU A 75 -9.09 -17.27 -2.44
CA GLU A 75 -9.59 -18.49 -3.07
C GLU A 75 -8.49 -19.29 -3.77
N LYS A 76 -7.46 -18.61 -4.29
CA LYS A 76 -6.37 -19.24 -5.07
C LYS A 76 -5.03 -19.21 -4.36
N GLY A 77 -4.93 -18.55 -3.21
CA GLY A 77 -3.67 -18.40 -2.48
C GLY A 77 -2.64 -17.51 -3.20
N ILE A 78 -3.08 -16.68 -4.15
CA ILE A 78 -2.20 -15.79 -4.93
C ILE A 78 -1.97 -14.51 -4.12
N GLU A 79 -0.89 -14.49 -3.35
CA GLU A 79 -0.56 -13.38 -2.46
C GLU A 79 -0.06 -12.14 -3.26
N PRO A 80 -0.71 -10.97 -3.14
CA PRO A 80 -0.35 -9.80 -3.94
C PRO A 80 0.91 -9.13 -3.41
N LYS A 81 1.99 -9.15 -4.18
CA LYS A 81 3.23 -8.40 -3.86
C LYS A 81 3.18 -6.95 -4.34
N THR A 82 2.45 -6.72 -5.42
CA THR A 82 2.08 -5.41 -5.95
C THR A 82 0.57 -5.35 -6.17
N LEU A 83 0.05 -4.15 -6.39
CA LEU A 83 -1.34 -3.90 -6.72
C LEU A 83 -1.41 -3.11 -8.03
N ASN A 84 -2.24 -3.56 -8.97
CA ASN A 84 -2.47 -2.86 -10.24
C ASN A 84 -3.32 -1.61 -10.01
N SER A 85 -2.88 -0.49 -10.58
CA SER A 85 -3.59 0.78 -10.53
C SER A 85 -3.56 1.48 -11.87
N THR A 86 -4.65 2.14 -12.23
CA THR A 86 -4.86 2.75 -13.54
C THR A 86 -4.72 4.28 -13.43
N VAL A 87 -3.86 4.88 -14.25
CA VAL A 87 -3.85 6.34 -14.45
C VAL A 87 -5.02 6.72 -15.35
N ARG A 88 -5.90 7.61 -14.90
CA ARG A 88 -7.17 7.92 -15.59
C ARG A 88 -7.01 8.41 -17.03
N SER A 89 -5.92 9.12 -17.33
CA SER A 89 -5.56 9.54 -18.69
C SER A 89 -4.04 9.62 -18.78
N PRO A 90 -3.37 8.81 -19.62
CA PRO A 90 -3.90 8.12 -20.81
C PRO A 90 -4.41 6.67 -20.60
N GLY A 91 -4.63 6.19 -19.36
CA GLY A 91 -5.01 4.79 -19.11
C GLY A 91 -3.84 3.87 -18.77
N GLU A 92 -2.67 4.43 -18.49
CA GLU A 92 -1.46 3.66 -18.18
C GLU A 92 -1.64 2.85 -16.89
N GLN A 93 -1.20 1.58 -16.92
CA GLN A 93 -1.16 0.73 -15.74
C GLN A 93 0.14 0.95 -14.97
N GLN A 94 0.02 1.23 -13.69
CA GLN A 94 1.11 1.31 -12.74
C GLN A 94 0.95 0.25 -11.66
N GLN A 95 2.04 -0.04 -10.97
CA GLN A 95 2.07 -1.00 -9.87
C GLN A 95 2.36 -0.27 -8.57
N ASN A 96 1.56 -0.53 -7.54
CA ASN A 96 1.83 -0.06 -6.19
C ASN A 96 2.54 -1.16 -5.40
N CYS A 97 3.63 -0.79 -4.73
CA CYS A 97 4.38 -1.71 -3.89
C CYS A 97 3.61 -2.02 -2.59
N GLY A 98 3.66 -3.28 -2.16
CA GLY A 98 3.22 -3.64 -0.81
C GLY A 98 4.14 -3.03 0.25
N TRP A 99 3.56 -2.39 1.24
CA TRP A 99 4.27 -1.88 2.42
C TRP A 99 5.09 -3.03 3.08
N PRO A 100 6.35 -2.80 3.49
CA PRO A 100 7.03 -1.53 3.67
C PRO A 100 7.89 -1.08 2.46
N LEU A 101 7.77 -1.76 1.33
CA LEU A 101 8.61 -1.46 0.18
C LEU A 101 8.13 -0.16 -0.47
N ARG A 102 9.07 0.72 -0.80
CA ARG A 102 8.77 1.92 -1.56
C ARG A 102 9.00 1.68 -3.06
N PRO A 103 8.29 2.40 -3.94
CA PRO A 103 8.62 2.42 -5.36
C PRO A 103 9.99 3.07 -5.58
N TYR A 104 10.78 2.48 -6.46
CA TYR A 104 12.05 3.02 -6.96
C TYR A 104 12.12 2.82 -8.46
N PHE A 105 12.19 3.92 -9.21
CA PHE A 105 12.22 3.86 -10.66
C PHE A 105 13.67 3.89 -11.17
N THR A 106 14.06 2.85 -11.89
CA THR A 106 15.36 2.72 -12.56
C THR A 106 15.19 2.83 -14.08
N ASN A 107 16.30 2.78 -14.83
CA ASN A 107 16.30 2.87 -16.29
C ASN A 107 15.56 4.12 -16.82
N ASN A 108 15.99 5.31 -16.38
CA ASN A 108 15.38 6.59 -16.77
C ASN A 108 13.87 6.68 -16.48
N GLY A 109 13.41 6.05 -15.39
CA GLY A 109 12.00 6.13 -14.98
C GLY A 109 11.10 5.02 -15.52
N THR A 110 11.62 4.11 -16.35
CA THR A 110 10.79 3.12 -17.08
C THR A 110 10.61 1.80 -16.34
N LYS A 111 11.46 1.50 -15.34
CA LYS A 111 11.40 0.24 -14.59
C LYS A 111 11.11 0.51 -13.13
N LEU A 112 9.97 0.04 -12.64
CA LEU A 112 9.65 0.06 -11.21
C LEU A 112 10.32 -1.11 -10.48
N GLU A 113 10.96 -0.81 -9.36
CA GLU A 113 11.46 -1.77 -8.39
C GLU A 113 10.89 -1.44 -7.01
N CYS A 114 10.37 -2.44 -6.30
CA CYS A 114 9.93 -2.29 -4.91
C CYS A 114 11.10 -2.57 -3.98
N VAL A 115 11.66 -1.53 -3.36
CA VAL A 115 12.89 -1.61 -2.57
C VAL A 115 12.62 -1.36 -1.10
N ASN A 116 13.38 -2.04 -0.24
CA ASN A 116 13.41 -1.75 1.18
C ASN A 116 14.38 -0.59 1.43
N ASP A 117 13.90 0.50 2.00
CA ASP A 117 14.69 1.71 2.25
C ASP A 117 14.35 2.27 3.64
N GLN A 118 15.28 2.10 4.58
CA GLN A 118 15.06 2.49 5.97
C GLN A 118 14.80 3.99 6.12
N LYS A 119 15.50 4.85 5.38
CA LYS A 119 15.30 6.31 5.47
C LYS A 119 13.88 6.71 5.06
N SER A 120 13.32 6.00 4.08
CA SER A 120 11.92 6.21 3.70
C SER A 120 10.99 5.78 4.83
N LEU A 121 11.21 4.61 5.44
CA LEU A 121 10.41 4.13 6.56
C LEU A 121 10.43 5.07 7.76
N ASP A 122 11.60 5.63 8.06
CA ASP A 122 11.78 6.59 9.15
C ASP A 122 10.95 7.86 8.91
N SER A 123 10.77 8.29 7.64
CA SER A 123 9.93 9.45 7.31
C SER A 123 8.43 9.22 7.57
N TRP A 124 7.99 7.97 7.60
CA TRP A 124 6.59 7.59 7.92
C TRP A 124 6.39 7.28 9.40
N GLN A 125 7.48 7.23 10.18
CA GLN A 125 7.50 6.93 11.60
C GLN A 125 8.05 8.14 12.36
N TYR A 126 7.26 9.19 12.42
CA TYR A 126 7.59 10.37 13.21
C TYR A 126 6.94 10.31 14.60
N ASP A 127 7.59 10.95 15.56
CA ASP A 127 7.02 11.21 16.89
C ASP A 127 6.32 12.57 16.87
N LEU A 128 5.02 12.59 17.19
CA LEU A 128 4.28 13.84 17.41
C LEU A 128 3.95 13.90 18.89
N ASP A 129 4.58 14.81 19.60
CA ASP A 129 4.32 15.14 21.00
C ASP A 129 3.19 16.18 21.16
N ALA A 130 2.66 16.69 20.05
CA ALA A 130 1.61 17.70 20.03
C ALA A 130 0.31 17.28 20.74
N PHE A 131 0.05 15.98 20.91
CA PHE A 131 -1.12 15.47 21.62
C PHE A 131 -0.75 14.30 22.53
N GLN A 132 -1.17 14.37 23.80
CA GLN A 132 -1.10 13.23 24.71
C GLN A 132 -2.06 12.14 24.21
N MET A 133 -1.51 11.11 23.57
CA MET A 133 -2.25 9.88 23.32
C MET A 133 -2.60 9.26 24.67
N LEU A 134 -3.89 9.18 24.99
CA LEU A 134 -4.36 8.43 26.16
C LEU A 134 -3.99 6.96 25.97
N ILE A 135 -3.03 6.48 26.77
CA ILE A 135 -2.75 5.06 26.91
C ILE A 135 -3.84 4.51 27.85
N LEU A 136 -4.75 3.72 27.31
CA LEU A 136 -5.70 2.91 28.07
C LEU A 136 -5.03 1.60 28.52
#